data_AF-A0A8J4ACM6-F1
#
_entry.id   AF-A0A8J4ACM6-F1
#
_cell.length_a   1.000
_cell.length_b   1.000
_cell.length_c   1.000
_cell.angle_alpha   90.00
_cell.angle_beta   90.00
_cell.angle_gamma   90.00
#
_symmetry.space_group_name_H-M   'P 1'
#
loop_
_entity.id
_entity.type
_entity.pdbx_description
1 polymer ?
#
loop_
_entity_poly.entity_id
_entity_poly.type
_entity_poly.pdbx_seq_one_letter_code
_entity_poly.pdbx_strand_id
1 'polypeptide(L)'
;MPVSYGAGMDLMRLSDEVEVVSRGYAARHHIQRDATWFLLKLQEEVGELTQAFLMRSGQSRAKGHTPQQLDELFANELADVVCHALLLARHHDVNIQDAITRKWLVWNNHVTTTGTTHSPE
;
A
#
# COMPACT_ATOMS: atom_id res chain seq x y z
N MET A 1 -4.65 -12.04 15.26
CA MET A 1 -4.33 -10.85 16.08
C MET A 1 -4.66 -9.63 15.25
N PRO A 2 -5.53 -8.70 15.69
CA PRO A 2 -5.69 -7.44 14.99
C PRO A 2 -4.35 -6.70 15.04
N VAL A 3 -3.88 -6.22 13.88
CA VAL A 3 -2.71 -5.34 13.82
C VAL A 3 -3.09 -4.06 14.57
N SER A 4 -2.49 -3.85 15.73
CA SER A 4 -2.63 -2.60 16.46
C SER A 4 -1.80 -1.55 15.73
N TYR A 5 -2.44 -0.75 14.87
CA TYR A 5 -1.83 0.44 14.31
C TYR A 5 -1.62 1.44 15.46
N GLY A 6 -0.44 1.39 16.09
CA GLY A 6 -0.02 2.40 17.04
C GLY A 6 0.02 3.78 16.37
N ALA A 7 -0.35 4.83 17.13
CA ALA A 7 -0.28 6.25 16.80
C ALA A 7 -0.22 6.56 15.29
N GLY A 8 -1.40 6.86 14.71
CA GLY A 8 -1.67 7.01 13.27
C GLY A 8 -0.43 7.32 12.42
N MET A 9 -0.09 6.38 11.54
CA MET A 9 1.01 6.51 10.58
C MET A 9 0.88 7.85 9.84
N ASP A 10 1.86 8.73 10.03
CA ASP A 10 1.98 9.97 9.27
C ASP A 10 2.44 9.62 7.86
N LEU A 11 1.50 9.61 6.92
CA LEU A 11 1.76 9.30 5.52
C LEU A 11 2.73 10.29 4.87
N MET A 12 2.81 11.52 5.38
CA MET A 12 3.73 12.53 4.87
C MET A 12 5.16 12.17 5.25
N ARG A 13 5.39 11.82 6.51
CA ARG A 13 6.69 11.34 6.96
C ARG A 13 7.14 10.09 6.21
N LEU A 14 6.24 9.11 6.02
CA LEU A 14 6.55 7.91 5.26
C LEU A 14 6.90 8.24 3.80
N SER A 15 6.14 9.16 3.18
CA SER A 15 6.43 9.65 1.81
C SER A 15 7.83 10.25 1.71
N ASP A 16 8.28 11.03 2.70
CA ASP A 16 9.63 11.60 2.73
C ASP A 16 10.72 10.51 2.82
N GLU A 17 10.54 9.51 3.70
CA GLU A 17 11.51 8.41 3.87
C GLU A 17 11.63 7.57 2.60
N VAL A 18 10.49 7.19 2.01
CA VAL A 18 10.43 6.39 0.77
C VAL A 18 11.03 7.16 -0.41
N GLU A 19 10.80 8.47 -0.49
CA GLU A 19 11.38 9.33 -1.53
C GLU A 19 12.92 9.34 -1.48
N VAL A 20 13.52 9.34 -0.30
CA VAL A 20 14.99 9.23 -0.16
C VAL A 20 15.50 7.92 -0.76
N VAL A 21 14.84 6.80 -0.45
CA VAL A 21 15.21 5.47 -0.97
C VAL A 21 15.04 5.43 -2.49
N SER A 22 13.90 5.89 -3.01
CA SER A 22 13.58 5.86 -4.43
C SER A 22 14.54 6.71 -5.27
N ARG A 23 14.96 7.89 -4.78
CA ARG A 23 16.02 8.68 -5.44
C ARG A 23 17.35 7.94 -5.49
N GLY A 24 17.73 7.28 -4.39
CA GLY A 24 18.97 6.50 -4.33
C GLY A 24 18.98 5.37 -5.37
N TYR A 25 17.86 4.68 -5.52
CA TYR A 25 17.68 3.66 -6.55
C TYR A 25 17.79 4.26 -7.96
N ALA A 26 17.05 5.32 -8.26
CA ALA A 26 17.08 5.92 -9.60
C ALA A 26 18.44 6.48 -9.99
N ALA A 27 19.17 7.08 -9.03
CA ALA A 27 20.53 7.55 -9.27
C ALA A 27 21.48 6.40 -9.61
N ARG A 28 21.37 5.27 -8.90
CA ARG A 28 22.17 4.07 -9.15
C ARG A 28 21.89 3.43 -10.51
N HIS A 29 20.63 3.48 -10.96
CA HIS A 29 20.17 2.81 -12.18
C HIS A 29 19.97 3.75 -13.37
N HIS A 30 20.37 5.03 -13.25
CA HIS A 30 20.23 6.05 -14.30
C HIS A 30 18.79 6.21 -14.81
N ILE A 31 17.83 6.17 -13.90
CA ILE A 31 16.40 6.25 -14.21
C ILE A 31 15.93 7.71 -14.17
N GLN A 32 15.28 8.16 -15.25
CA GLN A 32 14.49 9.40 -15.24
C GLN A 32 13.14 9.13 -14.57
N ARG A 33 12.89 9.80 -13.44
CA ARG A 33 11.65 9.66 -12.65
C ARG A 33 10.62 10.72 -13.07
N ASP A 34 10.16 10.65 -14.31
CA ASP A 34 9.05 11.50 -14.78
C ASP A 34 7.68 10.91 -14.40
N ALA A 35 6.60 11.65 -14.69
CA ALA A 35 5.24 11.23 -14.37
C ALA A 35 4.88 9.86 -14.98
N THR A 36 5.35 9.60 -16.21
CA THR A 36 5.12 8.33 -16.89
C THR A 36 5.83 7.20 -16.16
N TRP A 37 7.08 7.42 -15.72
CA TRP A 37 7.83 6.43 -14.96
C TRP A 37 7.12 6.06 -13.65
N PHE A 38 6.65 7.03 -12.87
CA PHE A 38 5.92 6.73 -11.63
C PHE A 38 4.63 5.94 -11.88
N LEU A 39 3.88 6.27 -12.94
CA LEU A 39 2.68 5.52 -13.29
C LEU A 39 2.99 4.08 -13.72
N LEU A 40 4.00 3.90 -14.59
CA LEU A 40 4.37 2.58 -15.09
C LEU A 40 4.98 1.70 -14.00
N LYS A 41 5.82 2.26 -13.13
CA LYS A 41 6.41 1.51 -12.02
C LYS A 41 5.35 1.11 -10.99
N LEU A 42 4.34 1.95 -10.71
CA LEU A 42 3.18 1.53 -9.92
C LEU A 42 2.45 0.33 -10.55
N GLN A 43 2.28 0.33 -11.87
CA GLN A 43 1.64 -0.77 -12.60
C GLN A 43 2.49 -2.06 -12.59
N GLU A 44 3.82 -1.92 -12.57
CA GLU A 44 4.77 -3.01 -12.35
C GLU A 44 4.58 -3.62 -10.96
N GLU A 45 4.59 -2.82 -9.88
CA GLU A 45 4.44 -3.35 -8.50
C GLU A 45 3.09 -4.04 -8.30
N VAL A 46 2.01 -3.53 -8.93
CA VAL A 46 0.70 -4.20 -8.89
C VAL A 46 0.75 -5.56 -9.61
N GLY A 47 1.54 -5.68 -10.68
CA GLY A 47 1.78 -6.93 -11.37
C GLY A 47 2.56 -7.94 -10.51
N GLU A 48 3.60 -7.48 -9.81
CA GLU A 48 4.39 -8.29 -8.89
C GLU A 48 3.56 -8.75 -7.69
N LEU A 49 2.77 -7.86 -7.08
CA LEU A 49 1.79 -8.19 -6.05
C LEU A 49 0.78 -9.23 -6.53
N THR A 50 0.27 -9.08 -7.76
CA THR A 50 -0.66 -10.06 -8.35
C THR A 50 0.01 -11.42 -8.49
N GLN A 51 1.26 -11.48 -8.95
CA GLN A 51 2.01 -12.72 -9.05
C GLN A 51 2.22 -13.36 -7.67
N ALA A 52 2.65 -12.58 -6.67
CA ALA A 52 2.85 -13.05 -5.31
C ALA A 52 1.55 -13.60 -4.71
N PHE A 53 0.42 -12.91 -4.91
CA PHE A 53 -0.90 -13.37 -4.48
C PHE A 53 -1.31 -14.70 -5.14
N LEU A 54 -1.10 -14.84 -6.45
CA LEU A 54 -1.43 -16.08 -7.17
C LEU A 54 -0.57 -17.26 -6.71
N MET A 55 0.72 -17.04 -6.44
CA MET A 55 1.59 -18.09 -5.88
C MET A 55 1.15 -18.45 -4.46
N ARG A 56 0.89 -17.45 -3.61
CA ARG A 56 0.43 -17.62 -2.22
C ARG A 56 -0.92 -18.34 -2.12
N SER A 57 -1.84 -18.09 -3.06
CA SER A 57 -3.16 -18.74 -3.10
C SER A 57 -3.17 -20.09 -3.82
N GLY A 58 -2.01 -20.57 -4.30
CA GLY A 58 -1.92 -21.85 -5.02
C GLY A 58 -2.44 -21.81 -6.46
N GLN A 59 -2.71 -20.63 -7.02
CA GLN A 59 -3.18 -20.42 -8.39
C GLN A 59 -2.03 -20.27 -9.40
N SER A 60 -0.78 -20.25 -8.94
CA SER A 60 0.44 -20.25 -9.76
C SER A 60 1.51 -21.13 -9.12
N ARG A 61 2.55 -21.48 -9.89
CA ARG A 61 3.68 -22.29 -9.40
C ARG A 61 4.40 -21.52 -8.30
N ALA A 62 4.63 -22.17 -7.15
CA ALA A 62 5.37 -21.60 -6.02
C ALA A 62 6.88 -21.39 -6.30
N LYS A 63 7.40 -21.83 -7.46
CA LYS A 63 8.81 -21.66 -7.88
C LYS A 63 9.85 -22.11 -6.84
N GLY A 64 9.51 -23.08 -5.99
CA GLY A 64 10.40 -23.59 -4.93
C GLY A 64 10.35 -22.80 -3.62
N HIS A 65 9.50 -21.77 -3.51
CA HIS A 65 9.27 -21.05 -2.27
C HIS A 65 8.48 -21.89 -1.25
N THR A 66 8.84 -21.75 0.02
CA THR A 66 8.06 -22.26 1.14
C THR A 66 6.82 -21.37 1.38
N PRO A 67 5.79 -21.86 2.10
CA PRO A 67 4.63 -21.05 2.45
C PRO A 67 5.00 -19.72 3.15
N GLN A 68 5.97 -19.76 4.07
CA GLN A 68 6.46 -18.55 4.75
C GLN A 68 7.10 -17.56 3.77
N GLN A 69 7.91 -18.04 2.83
CA GLN A 69 8.52 -17.18 1.81
C GLN A 69 7.47 -16.56 0.88
N LEU A 70 6.37 -17.25 0.60
CA LEU A 70 5.26 -16.70 -0.17
C LEU A 70 4.48 -15.62 0.60
N ASP A 71 4.34 -15.78 1.92
CA ASP A 71 3.76 -14.73 2.78
C ASP A 71 4.66 -13.49 2.82
N GLU A 72 5.98 -13.68 2.97
CA GLU A 72 6.97 -12.58 2.96
C GLU A 72 7.01 -11.87 1.62
N LEU A 73 7.01 -12.61 0.50
CA LEU A 73 6.96 -12.03 -0.84
C LEU A 73 5.70 -11.17 -1.00
N PHE A 74 4.53 -11.71 -0.67
CA PHE A 74 3.27 -10.96 -0.76
C PHE A 74 3.30 -9.67 0.08
N ALA A 75 3.85 -9.73 1.30
CA ALA A 75 3.96 -8.56 2.16
C ALA A 75 4.89 -7.49 1.57
N ASN A 76 6.02 -7.90 0.98
CA ASN A 76 6.96 -6.98 0.33
C ASN A 76 6.32 -6.30 -0.88
N GLU A 77 5.70 -7.06 -1.78
CA GLU A 77 5.06 -6.49 -2.98
C GLU A 77 3.89 -5.55 -2.60
N LEU A 78 3.16 -5.86 -1.53
CA LEU A 78 2.12 -4.98 -1.03
C LEU A 78 2.70 -3.67 -0.48
N ALA A 79 3.85 -3.74 0.20
CA ALA A 79 4.57 -2.56 0.64
C ALA A 79 5.05 -1.72 -0.54
N ASP A 80 5.55 -2.35 -1.60
CA ASP A 80 6.02 -1.66 -2.81
C ASP A 80 4.88 -0.91 -3.52
N VAL A 81 3.69 -1.52 -3.65
CA VAL A 81 2.50 -0.83 -4.17
C VAL A 81 2.13 0.40 -3.34
N VAL A 82 2.13 0.28 -2.01
CA VAL A 82 1.80 1.41 -1.12
C VAL A 82 2.84 2.52 -1.24
N CYS A 83 4.12 2.16 -1.15
CA CYS A 83 5.24 3.10 -1.26
C CYS A 83 5.23 3.82 -2.60
N HIS A 84 4.99 3.10 -3.71
CA HIS A 84 4.97 3.70 -5.03
C HIS A 84 3.74 4.61 -5.24
N ALA A 85 2.60 4.28 -4.65
CA ALA A 85 1.44 5.19 -4.64
C ALA A 85 1.73 6.49 -3.87
N LEU A 86 2.47 6.43 -2.76
CA LEU A 86 2.92 7.63 -2.02
C LEU A 86 3.90 8.47 -2.85
N LEU A 87 4.82 7.82 -3.56
CA LEU A 87 5.75 8.49 -4.47
C LEU A 87 5.05 9.19 -5.63
N LEU A 88 4.06 8.52 -6.25
CA LEU A 88 3.25 9.09 -7.32
C LEU A 88 2.44 10.30 -6.81
N ALA A 89 1.83 10.19 -5.63
CA ALA A 89 1.12 11.31 -5.01
C ALA A 89 2.06 12.50 -4.77
N ARG A 90 3.26 12.24 -4.25
CA ARG A 90 4.29 13.27 -4.02
C ARG A 90 4.73 13.93 -5.33
N HIS A 91 4.96 13.16 -6.39
CA HIS A 91 5.38 13.68 -7.70
C HIS A 91 4.36 14.67 -8.29
N HIS A 92 3.08 14.47 -7.99
CA HIS A 92 1.99 15.33 -8.45
C HIS A 92 1.51 16.36 -7.40
N ASP A 93 2.30 16.59 -6.33
CA ASP A 93 1.97 17.52 -5.25
C ASP A 93 0.59 17.25 -4.59
N VAL A 94 0.17 15.98 -4.55
CA VAL A 94 -1.09 15.57 -3.93
C VAL A 94 -0.87 15.31 -2.45
N ASN A 95 -1.54 16.08 -1.58
CA ASN A 95 -1.68 15.72 -0.17
C ASN A 95 -2.60 14.48 -0.06
N ILE A 96 -1.99 13.30 -0.10
CA ILE A 96 -2.70 12.03 -0.10
C ILE A 96 -3.45 11.77 1.21
N GLN A 97 -2.92 12.25 2.34
CA GLN A 97 -3.59 12.11 3.64
C GLN A 97 -4.90 12.90 3.67
N ASP A 98 -4.89 14.14 3.21
CA ASP A 98 -6.11 14.95 3.09
C ASP A 98 -7.07 14.34 2.05
N ALA A 99 -6.57 13.83 0.93
CA ALA A 99 -7.38 13.17 -0.09
C ALA A 99 -8.08 11.91 0.43
N ILE A 100 -7.37 11.08 1.20
CA ILE A 100 -7.93 9.89 1.87
C ILE A 100 -8.96 10.33 2.91
N THR A 101 -8.65 11.35 3.72
CA THR A 101 -9.56 11.87 4.76
C THR A 101 -10.88 12.31 4.15
N ARG A 102 -10.83 13.15 3.10
CA ARG A 102 -12.01 13.69 2.41
C ARG A 102 -12.80 12.65 1.61
N LYS A 103 -12.16 11.58 1.13
CA LYS A 103 -12.83 10.56 0.28
C LYS A 103 -13.38 9.39 1.08
N TRP A 104 -12.60 8.88 2.02
CA TRP A 104 -12.86 7.61 2.71
C TRP A 104 -13.19 7.80 4.20
N LEU A 105 -12.42 8.58 4.93
CA LEU A 105 -12.58 8.66 6.39
C LEU A 105 -13.82 9.43 6.84
N VAL A 106 -14.46 10.19 5.94
CA VAL A 106 -15.76 10.84 6.21
C VAL A 106 -16.82 9.81 6.64
N TRP A 107 -16.68 8.55 6.21
CA TRP A 107 -17.63 7.48 6.48
C TRP A 107 -17.38 6.71 7.78
N ASN A 108 -16.31 7.03 8.53
CA ASN A 108 -15.91 6.30 9.74
C ASN A 108 -16.92 6.41 10.90
N ASN A 109 -17.93 7.29 10.78
CA ASN A 109 -18.98 7.50 11.78
C ASN A 109 -20.25 6.63 11.55
N HIS A 110 -20.32 5.80 10.50
CA HIS A 110 -21.52 5.03 10.16
C HIS A 110 -21.57 3.60 10.75
N VAL A 111 -20.61 3.19 11.58
CA VAL A 111 -20.52 1.80 12.10
C VAL A 111 -21.06 1.65 13.53
N THR A 112 -21.60 2.69 14.18
CA THR A 112 -21.97 2.62 15.62
C THR A 112 -23.46 2.84 15.94
N THR A 113 -24.41 2.67 15.02
CA THR A 113 -25.83 2.72 15.42
C THR A 113 -26.76 1.81 14.60
N THR A 114 -26.78 0.51 14.89
CA THR A 114 -27.96 -0.37 14.71
C THR A 114 -27.73 -1.67 15.48
N GLY A 115 -27.96 -1.64 16.79
CA GLY A 115 -27.76 -2.82 17.64
C GLY A 115 -28.24 -2.61 19.07
N THR A 116 -29.39 -1.96 19.27
CA THR A 116 -30.12 -2.03 20.54
C THR A 116 -31.43 -2.73 20.28
N THR A 117 -31.41 -4.06 20.35
CA THR A 117 -32.60 -4.84 20.70
C THR A 117 -32.98 -4.46 22.13
N HIS A 118 -34.04 -3.67 22.26
CA HIS A 118 -34.74 -3.52 23.52
C HIS A 118 -36.12 -4.18 23.37
N SER A 119 -36.20 -5.42 23.85
CA SER A 119 -37.45 -5.98 24.36
C SER A 119 -37.25 -6.21 25.85
N PRO A 120 -38.03 -5.56 26.70
CA PRO A 120 -38.47 -6.16 27.94
C PRO A 120 -40.00 -6.35 27.92
N GLU A 121 -40.36 -7.60 28.21
CA GLU A 121 -41.67 -8.12 28.66
C GLU A 121 -42.87 -8.11 27.69
#